data_AF-A0A221JYS9-F1
#
_entry.id   AF-A0A221JYS9-F1
#
_cell.length_a   1.000
_cell.length_b   1.000
_cell.length_c   1.000
_cell.angle_alpha   90.00
_cell.angle_beta   90.00
_cell.angle_gamma   90.00
#
_symmetry.space_group_name_H-M   'P 1'
#
loop_
_entity.id
_entity.type
_entity.pdbx_description
1 polymer ?
#
loop_
_entity_poly.entity_id
_entity_poly.type
_entity_poly.pdbx_seq_one_letter_code
_entity_poly.pdbx_strand_id
1 'polypeptide(L)'
;MKLLIFGLLSLIAAPALAEGFWEYGSWRVIMEEADTGEDLRRTCGAVTGGDGEPSVVISASNGDAGPPAVFPGVFVHEHVPRGHNTVLQDR
;
A
#
# COMPACT_ATOMS: atom_id res chain seq x y z
N MET A 1 53.76 -10.13 -11.47
CA MET A 1 52.92 -9.61 -10.36
C MET A 1 52.00 -8.55 -10.97
N LYS A 2 50.76 -8.93 -11.32
CA LYS A 2 49.78 -8.06 -11.98
C LYS A 2 49.00 -7.34 -10.87
N LEU A 3 49.27 -6.04 -10.67
CA LEU A 3 48.58 -5.22 -9.69
C LEU A 3 47.14 -4.93 -10.17
N LEU A 4 46.18 -5.56 -9.48
CA LEU A 4 44.96 -4.97 -8.91
C LEU A 4 44.27 -3.86 -9.73
N ILE A 5 43.43 -4.26 -10.68
CA ILE A 5 42.31 -3.44 -11.18
C ILE A 5 41.05 -3.98 -10.50
N PHE A 6 40.77 -3.56 -9.27
CA PHE A 6 39.48 -3.83 -8.64
C PHE A 6 39.15 -2.71 -7.67
N GLY A 7 38.00 -2.08 -7.87
CA GLY A 7 37.34 -1.31 -6.82
C GLY A 7 36.98 0.11 -7.20
N LEU A 8 36.11 0.29 -8.19
CA LEU A 8 35.19 1.43 -8.17
C LEU A 8 33.95 1.17 -9.03
N LEU A 9 33.21 0.10 -8.72
CA LEU A 9 31.79 0.03 -9.05
C LEU A 9 31.03 0.49 -7.80
N SER A 10 31.03 1.80 -7.56
CA SER A 10 30.14 2.40 -6.57
C SER A 10 28.71 2.12 -7.02
N LEU A 11 28.00 1.32 -6.23
CA LEU A 11 26.57 1.03 -6.35
C LEU A 11 25.81 2.36 -6.45
N ILE A 12 25.40 2.75 -7.65
CA ILE A 12 24.39 3.78 -7.84
C ILE A 12 23.08 3.09 -7.47
N ALA A 13 22.74 3.07 -6.19
CA ALA A 13 21.40 2.74 -5.74
C ALA A 13 20.49 3.90 -6.15
N ALA A 14 20.08 3.92 -7.42
CA ALA A 14 18.98 4.76 -7.84
C ALA A 14 17.76 4.38 -6.97
N PRO A 15 17.02 5.34 -6.39
CA PRO A 15 15.76 5.00 -5.76
C PRO A 15 14.91 4.36 -6.85
N ALA A 16 14.52 3.11 -6.63
CA ALA A 16 13.44 2.53 -7.42
C ALA A 16 12.25 3.45 -7.19
N LEU A 17 11.87 4.21 -8.22
CA LEU A 17 10.57 4.87 -8.26
C LEU A 17 9.57 3.72 -8.21
N ALA A 18 9.03 3.46 -7.03
CA ALA A 18 8.06 2.41 -6.85
C ALA A 18 6.82 2.78 -7.69
N GLU A 19 6.68 2.16 -8.85
CA GLU A 19 5.45 2.23 -9.62
C GLU A 19 4.35 1.56 -8.78
N GLY A 20 3.39 2.37 -8.31
CA GLY A 20 2.20 1.90 -7.58
C GLY A 20 2.18 2.14 -6.07
N PHE A 21 3.25 2.61 -5.43
CA PHE A 21 3.19 3.02 -4.02
C PHE A 21 4.18 4.13 -3.64
N TRP A 22 3.90 4.85 -2.56
CA TRP A 22 4.83 5.80 -1.93
C TRP A 22 4.67 5.80 -0.41
N GLU A 23 5.64 6.38 0.29
CA GLU A 23 5.61 6.53 1.74
C GLU A 23 5.19 7.97 2.12
N TYR A 24 4.32 8.11 3.10
CA TYR A 24 3.89 9.38 3.70
C TYR A 24 3.90 9.26 5.22
N GLY A 25 4.97 9.76 5.85
CA GLY A 25 5.18 9.57 7.28
C GLY A 25 5.30 8.09 7.63
N SER A 26 4.44 7.60 8.53
CA SER A 26 4.37 6.19 8.93
C SER A 26 3.45 5.35 8.04
N TRP A 27 2.96 5.89 6.92
CA TRP A 27 2.03 5.22 6.02
C TRP A 27 2.69 4.85 4.70
N ARG A 28 2.39 3.64 4.23
CA ARG A 28 2.57 3.28 2.82
C ARG A 28 1.25 3.49 2.10
N VAL A 29 1.25 4.29 1.05
CA VAL A 29 0.11 4.53 0.17
C VAL A 29 0.31 3.76 -1.12
N ILE A 30 -0.72 3.02 -1.55
CA ILE A 30 -0.73 2.15 -2.73
C ILE A 30 -1.83 2.63 -3.66
N MET A 31 -1.53 2.76 -4.95
CA MET A 31 -2.49 3.09 -6.00
C MET A 31 -2.53 1.94 -7.00
N GLU A 32 -3.71 1.36 -7.16
CA GLU A 32 -3.98 0.35 -8.17
C GLU A 32 -4.90 0.94 -9.23
N GLU A 33 -4.58 0.69 -10.49
CA GLU A 33 -5.45 1.04 -11.63
C GLU A 33 -5.82 -0.24 -12.39
N ALA A 34 -7.10 -0.39 -12.73
CA ALA A 34 -7.62 -1.51 -13.48
C ALA A 34 -8.56 -0.99 -14.58
N ASP A 35 -8.30 -1.37 -15.83
CA ASP A 35 -9.20 -1.11 -16.95
C ASP A 35 -10.37 -2.11 -16.90
N THR A 36 -11.59 -1.61 -16.73
CA THR A 36 -12.81 -2.43 -16.64
C THR A 36 -13.40 -2.74 -18.02
N GLY A 37 -12.86 -2.14 -19.09
CA GLY A 37 -13.44 -2.10 -20.42
C GLY A 37 -14.48 -0.98 -20.62
N GLU A 38 -14.99 -0.39 -19.55
CA GLU A 38 -15.88 0.78 -19.57
C GLU A 38 -15.15 2.04 -19.08
N ASP A 39 -14.38 1.91 -18.01
CA ASP A 39 -13.68 2.99 -17.29
C ASP A 39 -12.32 2.54 -16.75
N LEU A 40 -11.47 3.51 -16.41
CA LEU A 40 -10.27 3.26 -15.62
C LEU A 40 -10.63 3.31 -14.14
N ARG A 41 -10.66 2.14 -13.52
CA ARG A 41 -10.87 2.01 -12.10
C ARG A 41 -9.59 2.32 -11.34
N ARG A 42 -9.70 3.17 -10.33
CA ARG A 42 -8.64 3.46 -9.37
C ARG A 42 -9.06 3.05 -7.97
N THR A 43 -8.14 2.36 -7.30
CA THR A 43 -8.25 2.02 -5.88
C THR A 43 -7.05 2.58 -5.16
N CYS A 44 -7.30 3.42 -4.15
CA CYS A 44 -6.29 3.98 -3.28
C CYS A 44 -6.33 3.22 -1.96
N GLY A 45 -5.20 2.64 -1.55
CA GLY A 45 -5.02 2.02 -0.24
C GLY A 45 -3.96 2.76 0.56
N ALA A 46 -4.11 2.84 1.88
CA ALA A 46 -3.06 3.30 2.78
C ALA A 46 -2.96 2.34 3.97
N VAL A 47 -1.74 1.94 4.32
CA VAL A 47 -1.46 1.02 5.42
C VAL A 47 -0.42 1.61 6.36
N THR A 48 -0.61 1.39 7.66
CA THR A 48 0.39 1.68 8.70
C THR A 48 0.40 0.58 9.76
N GLY A 49 1.48 0.52 10.56
CA GLY A 49 1.73 -0.56 11.51
C GLY A 49 2.16 -1.86 10.84
N GLY A 50 1.87 -2.99 11.48
CA GLY A 50 2.25 -4.33 10.98
C GLY A 50 3.46 -4.92 11.71
N ASP A 51 4.08 -5.95 11.12
CA ASP A 51 5.28 -6.60 11.68
C ASP A 51 5.15 -7.09 13.14
N GLY A 52 3.95 -7.56 13.51
CA GLY A 52 3.64 -8.02 14.86
C GLY A 52 2.96 -6.97 15.75
N GLU A 53 2.95 -5.71 15.31
CA GLU A 53 2.20 -4.63 15.93
C GLU A 53 0.80 -4.47 15.30
N PRO A 54 -0.13 -3.79 16.00
CA PRO A 54 -1.40 -3.37 15.41
C PRO A 54 -1.22 -2.68 14.05
N SER A 55 -2.13 -2.92 13.12
CA SER A 55 -2.13 -2.27 11.82
C SER A 55 -3.53 -1.80 11.43
N VAL A 56 -3.56 -0.81 10.54
CA VAL A 56 -4.79 -0.34 9.93
C VAL A 56 -4.58 -0.18 8.44
N VAL A 57 -5.58 -0.59 7.67
CA VAL A 57 -5.68 -0.40 6.23
C VAL A 57 -6.92 0.44 5.94
N ILE A 58 -6.74 1.52 5.20
CA ILE A 58 -7.82 2.35 4.68
C ILE A 58 -7.82 2.20 3.16
N SER A 59 -8.96 1.88 2.56
CA SER A 59 -9.09 1.80 1.10
C SER A 59 -10.32 2.54 0.59
N ALA A 60 -10.18 3.13 -0.59
CA ALA A 60 -11.28 3.75 -1.32
C ALA A 60 -11.12 3.50 -2.81
N SER A 61 -12.24 3.40 -3.53
CA SER A 61 -12.25 3.22 -4.97
C SER A 61 -13.18 4.23 -5.63
N ASN A 62 -12.83 4.68 -6.84
CA ASN A 62 -13.70 5.51 -7.69
C ASN A 62 -14.73 4.68 -8.48
N GLY A 63 -14.92 3.41 -8.12
CA GLY A 63 -15.93 2.58 -8.77
C GLY A 63 -17.32 3.17 -8.67
N ASP A 64 -18.19 2.75 -9.57
CA ASP A 64 -19.56 3.26 -9.73
C ASP A 64 -20.60 2.14 -9.73
N ALA A 65 -20.16 0.91 -9.46
CA ALA A 65 -21.02 -0.24 -9.31
C ALA A 65 -21.72 -0.25 -7.94
N GLY A 66 -22.87 -0.92 -7.85
CA GLY A 66 -23.61 -1.06 -6.59
C GLY A 66 -22.99 -2.08 -5.63
N PRO A 67 -23.29 -2.02 -4.32
CA PRO A 67 -22.83 -3.03 -3.36
C PRO A 67 -23.26 -4.45 -3.75
N PRO A 68 -22.50 -5.50 -3.36
CA PRO A 68 -21.29 -5.45 -2.54
C PRO A 68 -20.00 -5.27 -3.34
N ALA A 69 -20.06 -5.40 -4.67
CA ALA A 69 -18.88 -5.35 -5.50
C ALA A 69 -18.61 -3.90 -5.90
N VAL A 70 -17.38 -3.43 -5.70
CA VAL A 70 -16.84 -2.28 -6.41
C VAL A 70 -17.61 -0.93 -6.26
N PHE A 71 -18.33 -0.79 -5.14
CA PHE A 71 -19.04 0.43 -4.75
C PHE A 71 -18.07 1.52 -4.24
N PRO A 72 -18.30 2.81 -4.57
CA PRO A 72 -17.51 3.91 -4.05
C PRO A 72 -17.77 4.07 -2.56
N GLY A 73 -16.86 3.53 -1.75
CA GLY A 73 -16.90 3.60 -0.29
C GLY A 73 -15.51 3.70 0.29
N VAL A 74 -15.43 4.16 1.54
CA VAL A 74 -14.22 4.08 2.36
C VAL A 74 -14.34 2.86 3.23
N PHE A 75 -13.38 1.94 3.12
CA PHE A 75 -13.28 0.75 3.94
C PHE A 75 -12.10 0.89 4.87
N VAL A 76 -12.31 0.59 6.16
CA VAL A 76 -11.26 0.58 7.16
C VAL A 76 -11.19 -0.82 7.76
N HIS A 77 -10.00 -1.41 7.74
CA HIS A 77 -9.74 -2.71 8.33
C HIS A 77 -8.62 -2.58 9.36
N GLU A 78 -8.91 -2.92 10.61
CA GLU A 78 -7.92 -2.95 11.69
C GLU A 78 -7.53 -4.39 12.00
N HIS A 79 -6.24 -4.59 12.27
CA HIS A 79 -5.69 -5.84 12.75
C HIS A 79 -4.96 -5.60 14.06
N VAL A 80 -5.20 -6.47 15.05
CA VAL A 80 -4.53 -6.42 16.35
C VAL A 80 -4.07 -7.83 16.77
N PRO A 81 -2.98 -7.95 17.54
CA PRO A 81 -2.58 -9.22 18.12
C PRO A 81 -3.70 -9.85 18.96
N ARG A 82 -3.76 -11.19 18.94
CA ARG A 82 -4.76 -11.97 19.69
C ARG A 82 -4.85 -11.51 21.15
N GLY A 83 -6.08 -11.37 21.66
CA GLY A 83 -6.35 -10.96 23.03
C GLY A 83 -6.50 -9.45 23.21
N HIS A 84 -6.32 -8.67 22.15
CA HIS A 84 -6.59 -7.23 22.12
C HIS A 84 -7.83 -6.93 21.27
N ASN A 85 -8.45 -5.78 21.51
CA ASN A 85 -9.60 -5.30 20.73
C ASN A 85 -9.15 -4.27 19.71
N THR A 86 -9.82 -4.24 18.56
CA THR A 86 -9.77 -3.13 17.59
C THR A 86 -10.43 -1.88 18.19
N VAL A 87 -10.05 -0.71 17.68
CA VAL A 87 -10.55 0.59 18.14
C VAL A 87 -11.77 1.01 17.33
N LEU A 88 -11.77 0.77 16.01
CA LEU A 88 -12.99 0.82 15.20
C LEU A 88 -13.93 -0.29 15.69
N GLN A 89 -14.84 0.08 16.58
CA GLN A 89 -15.97 -0.73 17.00
C GLN A 89 -17.19 -0.34 16.17
N ASP A 90 -17.11 -0.52 14.85
CA ASP A 90 -18.25 -0.30 13.96
C ASP A 90 -19.47 -1.05 14.52
N ARG A 91 -20.47 -0.29 14.95
CA ARG A 91 -21.78 -0.76 15.39
C ARG A 91 -22.82 -0.38 14.35
#